data_AF-A0A2H4C589-F1
#
_entry.id   AF-A0A2H4C589-F1
#
_cell.length_a   1.000
_cell.length_b   1.000
_cell.length_c   1.000
_cell.angle_alpha   90.00
_cell.angle_beta   90.00
_cell.angle_gamma   90.00
#
_symmetry.space_group_name_H-M   'P 1'
#
loop_
_entity.id
_entity.type
_entity.pdbx_description
1 polymer ?
#
loop_
_entity_poly.entity_id
_entity_poly.type
_entity_poly.pdbx_seq_one_letter_code
_entity_poly.pdbx_strand_id
1 'polypeptide(L)'
;MIEGMRMDLRKSIYQNFDELYLYCYYVAGTVGLMSVPVMGISPESQATTESVYNAALALGIANQLTNTLRDVGEDARRGRIYLPQDELAQAGLSDSDIYAGKVTDKWRSFMKNQIKRARMFFDEAEKGVTELSEASRWPVWASLLLYRQILDEIEANDYNNFTRRAYVSKAKKLLALPIAYTKSLIRPSRTSSYSTRAQKTDSLTSKV
;
A
#
# COMPACT_ATOMS: atom_id res chain seq x y z
N MET A 1 14.93 -2.64 -7.15
CA MET A 1 14.53 -2.34 -8.53
C MET A 1 15.12 -3.28 -9.57
N ILE A 2 16.44 -3.23 -9.87
CA ILE A 2 17.02 -4.03 -10.97
C ILE A 2 16.75 -5.53 -10.80
N GLU A 3 16.89 -6.08 -9.59
CA GLU A 3 16.59 -7.49 -9.34
C GLU A 3 15.11 -7.83 -9.61
N GLY A 4 14.17 -6.93 -9.29
CA GLY A 4 12.75 -7.10 -9.61
C GLY A 4 12.50 -7.18 -11.13
N MET A 5 13.18 -6.33 -11.91
CA MET A 5 13.11 -6.41 -13.38
C MET A 5 13.70 -7.72 -13.92
N ARG A 6 14.75 -8.26 -13.26
CA ARG A 6 15.31 -9.59 -13.61
C ARG A 6 14.36 -10.72 -13.24
N MET A 7 13.66 -10.61 -12.10
CA MET A 7 12.63 -11.59 -11.70
C MET A 7 11.52 -11.69 -12.74
N ASP A 8 11.07 -10.57 -13.31
CA ASP A 8 10.05 -10.57 -14.36
C ASP A 8 10.45 -11.38 -15.60
N LEU A 9 11.74 -11.58 -15.86
CA LEU A 9 12.20 -12.39 -17.00
C LEU A 9 12.15 -13.91 -16.74
N ARG A 10 12.11 -14.34 -15.48
CA ARG A 10 12.33 -15.75 -15.10
C ARG A 10 11.25 -16.36 -14.21
N LYS A 11 10.49 -15.55 -13.47
CA LYS A 11 9.48 -16.02 -12.49
C LYS A 11 8.11 -15.52 -12.89
N SER A 12 7.17 -16.45 -13.01
CA SER A 12 5.77 -16.19 -13.38
C SER A 12 4.75 -16.67 -12.33
N ILE A 13 5.20 -17.39 -11.31
CA ILE A 13 4.37 -18.00 -10.26
C ILE A 13 5.03 -17.77 -8.89
N TYR A 14 4.22 -17.49 -7.87
CA TYR A 14 4.66 -17.15 -6.50
C TYR A 14 4.04 -18.11 -5.49
N GLN A 15 4.86 -18.83 -4.73
CA GLN A 15 4.41 -19.92 -3.87
C GLN A 15 3.61 -19.43 -2.67
N ASN A 16 3.98 -18.29 -2.11
CA ASN A 16 3.36 -17.70 -0.93
C ASN A 16 3.44 -16.17 -0.94
N PHE A 17 2.81 -15.55 0.05
CA PHE A 17 2.80 -14.09 0.16
C PHE A 17 4.20 -13.50 0.38
N ASP A 18 5.13 -14.19 1.05
CA ASP A 18 6.48 -13.67 1.26
C ASP A 18 7.24 -13.51 -0.06
N GLU A 19 7.09 -14.47 -0.99
CA GLU A 19 7.67 -14.34 -2.33
C GLU A 19 7.04 -13.18 -3.11
N LEU A 20 5.72 -13.03 -3.05
CA LEU A 20 5.02 -11.92 -3.70
C LEU A 20 5.44 -10.59 -3.08
N TYR A 21 5.55 -10.52 -1.75
CA TYR A 21 5.99 -9.35 -1.02
C TYR A 21 7.41 -8.95 -1.44
N LEU A 22 8.34 -9.90 -1.53
CA LEU A 22 9.71 -9.64 -1.99
C LEU A 22 9.73 -9.08 -3.42
N TYR A 23 8.87 -9.59 -4.30
CA TYR A 23 8.70 -9.02 -5.63
C TYR A 23 8.16 -7.58 -5.56
N CYS A 24 7.07 -7.33 -4.81
CA CYS A 24 6.53 -6.00 -4.60
C CYS A 24 7.57 -5.02 -4.03
N TYR A 25 8.39 -5.49 -3.08
CA TYR A 25 9.51 -4.73 -2.51
C TYR A 25 10.47 -4.31 -3.61
N TYR A 26 10.92 -5.25 -4.45
CA TYR A 26 11.88 -4.92 -5.49
C TYR A 26 11.32 -4.02 -6.59
N VAL A 27 10.08 -4.19 -7.03
CA VAL A 27 9.54 -3.44 -8.20
C VAL A 27 8.88 -2.12 -7.84
N ALA A 28 8.35 -1.97 -6.62
CA ALA A 28 7.63 -0.76 -6.22
C ALA A 28 8.04 -0.23 -4.85
N GLY A 29 8.32 -1.11 -3.87
CA GLY A 29 8.80 -0.70 -2.55
C GLY A 29 10.08 0.12 -2.63
N THR A 30 11.07 -0.35 -3.40
CA THR A 30 12.32 0.40 -3.63
C THR A 30 12.10 1.75 -4.31
N VAL A 31 11.07 1.89 -5.16
CA VAL A 31 10.70 3.19 -5.77
C VAL A 31 10.17 4.15 -4.70
N GLY A 32 9.35 3.66 -3.77
CA GLY A 32 8.92 4.42 -2.59
C GLY A 32 10.11 4.94 -1.78
N LEU A 33 11.05 4.05 -1.44
CA LEU A 33 12.27 4.41 -0.70
C LEU A 33 13.12 5.47 -1.41
N MET A 34 13.32 5.33 -2.73
CA MET A 34 14.07 6.30 -3.54
C MET A 34 13.35 7.64 -3.70
N SER A 35 12.03 7.69 -3.49
CA SER A 35 11.23 8.91 -3.61
C SER A 35 11.31 9.78 -2.35
N VAL A 36 11.58 9.20 -1.17
CA VAL A 36 11.60 9.95 0.10
C VAL A 36 12.58 11.14 0.08
N PRO A 37 13.85 11.02 -0.37
CA PRO A 37 14.76 12.16 -0.46
C PRO A 37 14.28 13.28 -1.39
N VAL A 38 13.52 12.95 -2.43
CA VAL A 38 12.97 13.93 -3.39
C VAL A 38 11.77 14.65 -2.80
N MET A 39 10.89 13.91 -2.12
CA MET A 39 9.71 14.49 -1.46
C MET A 39 10.10 15.29 -0.20
N GLY A 40 11.20 14.93 0.44
CA GLY A 40 11.68 15.51 1.69
C GLY A 40 10.80 15.18 2.89
N ILE A 41 11.41 15.21 4.07
CA ILE A 41 10.73 15.09 5.36
C ILE A 41 10.58 16.50 5.93
N SER A 42 9.39 16.84 6.42
CA SER A 42 9.11 18.15 7.01
C SER A 42 10.04 18.40 8.20
N PRO A 43 10.64 19.60 8.34
CA PRO A 43 11.44 19.96 9.52
C PRO A 43 10.66 19.86 10.83
N GLU A 44 9.33 19.99 10.76
CA GLU A 44 8.41 19.89 11.89
C GLU A 44 8.00 18.43 12.19
N SER A 45 8.37 17.48 11.33
CA SER A 45 8.11 16.05 11.53
C SER A 45 8.65 15.56 12.87
N GLN A 46 7.85 14.79 13.58
CA GLN A 46 8.26 14.12 14.82
C GLN A 46 8.50 12.62 14.61
N ALA A 47 8.18 12.12 13.41
CA ALA A 47 8.42 10.76 13.01
C ALA A 47 9.93 10.51 12.82
N THR A 48 10.39 9.32 13.17
CA THR A 48 11.75 8.93 12.84
C THR A 48 11.90 8.82 11.33
N THR A 49 13.08 9.13 10.78
CA THR A 49 13.36 8.93 9.35
C THR A 49 12.99 7.52 8.92
N GLU A 50 13.36 6.50 9.71
CA GLU A 50 13.00 5.11 9.46
C GLU A 50 11.50 4.89 9.30
N SER A 51 10.66 5.48 10.18
CA SER A 51 9.21 5.32 10.08
C SER A 51 8.62 5.95 8.82
N VAL A 52 9.17 7.08 8.34
CA VAL A 52 8.75 7.70 7.07
C VAL A 52 9.15 6.81 5.88
N TYR A 53 10.35 6.23 5.91
CA TYR A 53 10.78 5.27 4.89
C TYR A 53 9.93 3.99 4.90
N ASN A 54 9.54 3.49 6.08
CA ASN A 54 8.65 2.33 6.20
C ASN A 54 7.26 2.63 5.62
N ALA A 55 6.71 3.84 5.85
CA ALA A 55 5.46 4.26 5.24
C ALA A 55 5.57 4.41 3.71
N ALA A 56 6.68 4.95 3.20
CA ALA A 56 6.93 5.04 1.76
C ALA A 56 7.08 3.65 1.12
N LEU A 57 7.76 2.73 1.81
CA LEU A 57 7.81 1.33 1.41
C LEU A 57 6.41 0.72 1.36
N ALA A 58 5.61 0.90 2.41
CA ALA A 58 4.24 0.40 2.48
C ALA A 58 3.38 0.94 1.31
N LEU A 59 3.53 2.21 0.94
CA LEU A 59 2.84 2.79 -0.21
C LEU A 59 3.23 2.09 -1.53
N GLY A 60 4.54 1.84 -1.72
CA GLY A 60 5.04 1.09 -2.87
C GLY A 60 4.47 -0.32 -2.94
N ILE A 61 4.46 -1.04 -1.81
CA ILE A 61 3.85 -2.38 -1.71
C ILE A 61 2.35 -2.32 -2.02
N ALA A 62 1.60 -1.41 -1.40
CA ALA A 62 0.16 -1.24 -1.62
C ALA A 62 -0.18 -1.01 -3.09
N ASN A 63 0.59 -0.13 -3.76
CA ASN A 63 0.41 0.16 -5.17
C ASN A 63 0.67 -1.07 -6.05
N GLN A 64 1.69 -1.87 -5.74
CA GLN A 64 1.98 -3.07 -6.53
C GLN A 64 0.98 -4.19 -6.28
N LEU A 65 0.56 -4.41 -5.04
CA LEU A 65 -0.53 -5.34 -4.75
C LEU A 65 -1.80 -4.92 -5.50
N THR A 66 -2.11 -3.63 -5.53
CA THR A 66 -3.24 -3.10 -6.30
C THR A 66 -3.10 -3.37 -7.80
N ASN A 67 -1.91 -3.23 -8.39
CA ASN A 67 -1.67 -3.61 -9.79
C ASN A 67 -1.93 -5.11 -10.02
N THR A 68 -1.35 -5.97 -9.17
CA THR A 68 -1.56 -7.43 -9.22
C THR A 68 -3.04 -7.80 -9.16
N LEU A 69 -3.81 -7.15 -8.28
CA LEU A 69 -5.25 -7.41 -8.15
C LEU A 69 -6.08 -6.82 -9.28
N ARG A 70 -5.66 -5.71 -9.89
CA ARG A 70 -6.37 -5.09 -11.00
C ARG A 70 -6.18 -5.86 -12.31
N ASP A 71 -5.00 -6.43 -12.51
CA ASP A 71 -4.52 -6.90 -13.82
C ASP A 71 -4.51 -8.44 -13.95
N VAL A 72 -5.14 -9.18 -13.03
CA VAL A 72 -5.16 -10.67 -12.98
C VAL A 72 -5.40 -11.32 -14.35
N GLY A 73 -6.45 -10.91 -15.07
CA GLY A 73 -6.76 -11.51 -16.37
C GLY A 73 -5.76 -11.16 -17.48
N GLU A 74 -5.18 -9.96 -17.43
CA GLU A 74 -4.13 -9.55 -18.37
C GLU A 74 -2.83 -10.32 -18.14
N ASP A 75 -2.45 -10.48 -16.87
CA ASP A 75 -1.29 -11.27 -16.48
C ASP A 75 -1.47 -12.74 -16.83
N ALA A 76 -2.64 -13.32 -16.58
CA ALA A 76 -2.95 -14.70 -16.93
C ALA A 76 -2.83 -14.95 -18.44
N ARG A 77 -3.32 -14.04 -19.28
CA ARG A 77 -3.15 -14.14 -20.76
C ARG A 77 -1.68 -14.09 -21.20
N ARG A 78 -0.79 -13.56 -20.37
CA ARG A 78 0.67 -13.53 -20.58
C ARG A 78 1.40 -14.68 -19.90
N GLY A 79 0.67 -15.67 -19.38
CA GLY A 79 1.22 -16.83 -18.67
C GLY A 79 1.79 -16.50 -17.30
N ARG A 80 1.24 -15.50 -16.61
CA ARG A 80 1.69 -15.04 -15.29
C ARG A 80 0.57 -15.10 -14.27
N ILE A 81 0.88 -15.59 -13.08
CA ILE A 81 0.01 -15.60 -11.92
C ILE A 81 0.82 -15.09 -10.72
N TYR A 82 0.63 -13.81 -10.41
CA TYR A 82 1.30 -13.17 -9.27
C TYR A 82 0.69 -13.55 -7.91
N LEU A 83 -0.54 -14.06 -7.91
CA LEU A 83 -1.28 -14.41 -6.71
C LEU A 83 -0.60 -15.57 -5.96
N PRO A 84 -0.55 -15.55 -4.60
CA PRO A 84 0.08 -16.61 -3.82
C PRO A 84 -0.61 -17.97 -4.01
N GLN A 85 0.17 -18.98 -4.41
CA GLN A 85 -0.34 -20.32 -4.74
C GLN A 85 -0.91 -21.07 -3.54
N ASP A 86 -0.26 -20.94 -2.37
CA ASP A 86 -0.76 -21.49 -1.11
C ASP A 86 -2.13 -20.94 -0.72
N GLU A 87 -2.37 -19.64 -0.93
CA GLU A 87 -3.64 -18.99 -0.62
C GLU A 87 -4.72 -19.30 -1.66
N LEU A 88 -4.36 -19.43 -2.94
CA LEU A 88 -5.26 -19.94 -3.97
C LEU A 88 -5.72 -21.36 -3.62
N ALA A 89 -4.78 -22.24 -3.25
CA ALA A 89 -5.08 -23.62 -2.85
C ALA A 89 -5.98 -23.67 -1.60
N GLN A 90 -5.72 -22.83 -0.59
CA GLN A 90 -6.57 -22.69 0.61
C GLN A 90 -7.99 -22.23 0.27
N ALA A 91 -8.14 -21.37 -0.75
CA ALA A 91 -9.44 -20.95 -1.26
C ALA A 91 -10.11 -22.00 -2.18
N GLY A 92 -9.44 -23.12 -2.45
CA GLY A 92 -9.91 -24.17 -3.34
C GLY A 92 -9.98 -23.70 -4.80
N LEU A 93 -9.00 -22.88 -5.21
CA LEU A 93 -8.76 -22.38 -6.56
C LEU A 93 -7.45 -22.96 -7.09
N SER A 94 -7.38 -23.22 -8.39
CA SER A 94 -6.17 -23.62 -9.09
C SER A 94 -5.81 -22.64 -10.21
N ASP A 95 -4.61 -22.79 -10.77
CA ASP A 95 -4.19 -22.04 -11.96
C ASP A 95 -5.18 -22.19 -13.12
N SER A 96 -5.79 -23.36 -13.30
CA SER A 96 -6.80 -23.55 -14.35
C SER A 96 -8.05 -22.70 -14.13
N ASP A 97 -8.44 -22.45 -12.87
CA ASP A 97 -9.55 -21.55 -12.56
C ASP A 97 -9.21 -20.10 -12.94
N ILE A 98 -7.96 -19.68 -12.69
CA ILE A 98 -7.45 -18.36 -13.06
C ILE A 98 -7.44 -18.18 -14.58
N TYR A 99 -6.92 -19.17 -15.32
CA TYR A 99 -6.91 -19.14 -16.78
C TYR A 99 -8.32 -19.23 -17.40
N ALA A 100 -9.25 -19.95 -16.75
CA ALA A 100 -10.65 -20.00 -17.17
C ALA A 100 -11.38 -18.65 -16.97
N GLY A 101 -10.88 -17.80 -16.06
CA GLY A 101 -11.36 -16.44 -15.87
C GLY A 101 -12.80 -16.34 -15.36
N LYS A 102 -13.28 -17.34 -14.62
CA LYS A 102 -14.65 -17.38 -14.09
C LYS A 102 -14.72 -16.77 -12.69
N VAL A 103 -15.58 -15.77 -12.54
CA VAL A 103 -15.87 -15.13 -11.25
C VAL A 103 -16.83 -16.03 -10.44
N THR A 104 -16.26 -16.85 -9.56
CA THR A 104 -16.99 -17.72 -8.62
C THR A 104 -17.07 -17.11 -7.23
N ASP A 105 -17.88 -17.66 -6.33
CA ASP A 105 -17.93 -17.19 -4.94
C ASP A 105 -16.62 -17.43 -4.18
N LYS A 106 -15.91 -18.52 -4.52
CA LYS A 106 -14.54 -18.77 -4.03
C LYS A 106 -13.60 -17.64 -4.46
N TRP A 107 -13.68 -17.23 -5.73
CA TRP A 107 -12.89 -16.11 -6.25
C TRP A 107 -13.21 -14.80 -5.53
N ARG A 108 -14.50 -14.46 -5.36
CA ARG A 108 -14.91 -13.27 -4.62
C ARG A 108 -14.37 -13.27 -3.19
N SER A 109 -14.46 -14.40 -2.49
CA SER A 109 -13.93 -14.55 -1.13
C SER A 109 -12.41 -14.38 -1.07
N PHE A 110 -11.68 -15.02 -1.98
CA PHE A 110 -10.24 -14.87 -2.12
C PHE A 110 -9.84 -13.40 -2.36
N MET A 111 -10.48 -12.75 -3.33
CA MET A 111 -10.21 -11.34 -3.67
C MET A 111 -10.47 -10.38 -2.51
N LYS A 112 -11.53 -10.60 -1.71
CA LYS A 112 -11.80 -9.80 -0.50
C LYS A 112 -10.62 -9.84 0.47
N ASN A 113 -10.03 -11.01 0.69
CA ASN A 113 -8.87 -11.15 1.58
C ASN A 113 -7.63 -10.42 1.03
N GLN A 114 -7.39 -10.50 -0.29
CA GLN A 114 -6.26 -9.79 -0.91
C GLN A 114 -6.44 -8.27 -0.89
N ILE A 115 -7.66 -7.78 -1.16
CA ILE A 115 -7.99 -6.36 -1.09
C ILE A 115 -7.83 -5.84 0.34
N LYS A 116 -8.28 -6.60 1.34
CA LYS A 116 -8.08 -6.27 2.75
C LYS A 116 -6.59 -6.10 3.06
N ARG A 117 -5.74 -7.02 2.61
CA ARG A 117 -4.28 -6.93 2.76
C ARG A 117 -3.70 -5.68 2.11
N ALA A 118 -4.08 -5.36 0.87
CA ALA A 118 -3.61 -4.16 0.19
C ALA A 118 -4.03 -2.87 0.93
N ARG A 119 -5.27 -2.83 1.45
CA ARG A 119 -5.77 -1.71 2.29
C ARG A 119 -4.95 -1.52 3.57
N MET A 120 -4.52 -2.60 4.22
CA MET A 120 -3.65 -2.51 5.41
C MET A 120 -2.33 -1.80 5.08
N PHE A 121 -1.72 -2.05 3.93
CA PHE A 121 -0.51 -1.32 3.51
C PHE A 121 -0.79 0.15 3.18
N PHE A 122 -1.96 0.47 2.63
CA PHE A 122 -2.38 1.88 2.49
C PHE A 122 -2.54 2.57 3.85
N ASP A 123 -3.14 1.89 4.83
CA ASP A 123 -3.29 2.44 6.19
C ASP A 123 -1.94 2.72 6.85
N GLU A 124 -0.94 1.85 6.66
CA GLU A 124 0.44 2.10 7.10
C GLU A 124 1.10 3.26 6.34
N ALA A 125 0.89 3.34 5.02
CA ALA A 125 1.42 4.42 4.19
C ALA A 125 0.90 5.80 4.60
N GLU A 126 -0.40 5.90 4.92
CA GLU A 126 -1.06 7.15 5.31
C GLU A 126 -0.37 7.85 6.50
N LYS A 127 0.20 7.06 7.43
CA LYS A 127 0.92 7.56 8.61
C LYS A 127 2.17 8.38 8.27
N GLY A 128 2.80 8.10 7.13
CA GLY A 128 4.01 8.81 6.70
C GLY A 128 3.75 10.00 5.79
N VAL A 129 2.58 10.09 5.15
CA VAL A 129 2.30 11.17 4.19
C VAL A 129 2.24 12.54 4.88
N THR A 130 1.73 12.60 6.12
CA THR A 130 1.69 13.84 6.91
C THR A 130 3.08 14.36 7.27
N GLU A 131 4.07 13.46 7.37
CA GLU A 131 5.44 13.75 7.80
C GLU A 131 6.33 14.27 6.67
N LEU A 132 5.85 14.22 5.42
CA LEU A 132 6.56 14.76 4.27
C LEU A 132 6.57 16.30 4.28
N SER A 133 7.48 16.88 3.49
CA SER A 133 7.49 18.33 3.20
C SER A 133 6.13 18.78 2.65
N GLU A 134 5.70 19.99 3.02
CA GLU A 134 4.38 20.52 2.68
C GLU A 134 4.03 20.41 1.19
N ALA A 135 4.95 20.79 0.30
CA ALA A 135 4.77 20.75 -1.15
C ALA A 135 4.52 19.32 -1.71
N SER A 136 4.98 18.30 -0.99
CA SER A 136 4.91 16.90 -1.41
C SER A 136 3.64 16.20 -0.91
N ARG A 137 2.98 16.72 0.13
CA ARG A 137 1.83 16.05 0.77
C ARG A 137 0.65 15.90 -0.18
N TRP A 138 0.27 16.97 -0.88
CA TRP A 138 -0.89 16.94 -1.76
C TRP A 138 -0.77 15.93 -2.91
N PRO A 139 0.31 15.91 -3.72
CA PRO A 139 0.45 14.93 -4.79
C PRO A 139 0.53 13.49 -4.26
N VAL A 140 1.18 13.27 -3.11
CA VAL A 140 1.26 11.93 -2.50
C VAL A 140 -0.10 11.47 -1.98
N TRP A 141 -0.86 12.34 -1.29
CA TRP A 141 -2.24 12.04 -0.88
C TRP A 141 -3.14 11.76 -2.08
N ALA A 142 -3.03 12.55 -3.15
CA ALA A 142 -3.81 12.33 -4.35
C ALA A 142 -3.49 10.96 -4.96
N SER A 143 -2.20 10.64 -5.14
CA SER A 143 -1.76 9.34 -5.65
C SER A 143 -2.28 8.18 -4.79
N LEU A 144 -2.11 8.27 -3.46
CA LEU A 144 -2.56 7.26 -2.50
C LEU A 144 -4.07 7.01 -2.60
N LEU A 145 -4.88 8.07 -2.55
CA LEU A 145 -6.34 7.95 -2.60
C LEU A 145 -6.82 7.38 -3.94
N LEU A 146 -6.22 7.81 -5.04
CA LEU A 146 -6.57 7.30 -6.37
C LEU A 146 -6.22 5.82 -6.54
N TYR A 147 -5.05 5.39 -6.05
CA TYR A 147 -4.67 3.98 -6.08
C TYR A 147 -5.56 3.14 -5.17
N ARG A 148 -5.86 3.61 -3.96
CA ARG A 148 -6.78 2.94 -3.04
C ARG A 148 -8.18 2.77 -3.65
N GLN A 149 -8.67 3.77 -4.40
CA GLN A 149 -9.96 3.71 -5.10
C GLN A 149 -10.01 2.65 -6.21
N ILE A 150 -8.88 2.21 -6.77
CA ILE A 150 -8.88 1.09 -7.73
C ILE A 150 -9.42 -0.18 -7.05
N LEU A 151 -9.12 -0.39 -5.77
CA LEU A 151 -9.66 -1.52 -5.01
C LEU A 151 -11.19 -1.42 -4.88
N ASP A 152 -11.72 -0.22 -4.63
CA ASP A 152 -13.17 0.02 -4.62
C ASP A 152 -13.81 -0.31 -5.98
N GLU A 153 -13.14 0.00 -7.08
CA GLU A 153 -13.62 -0.32 -8.44
C GLU A 153 -13.57 -1.82 -8.75
N ILE A 154 -12.61 -2.57 -8.20
CA ILE A 154 -12.59 -4.03 -8.28
C ILE A 154 -13.82 -4.60 -7.56
N GLU A 155 -14.14 -4.09 -6.37
CA GLU A 155 -15.34 -4.50 -5.61
C GLU A 155 -16.64 -4.11 -6.33
N ALA A 156 -16.72 -2.89 -6.87
CA ALA A 156 -17.91 -2.40 -7.57
C ALA A 156 -18.21 -3.17 -8.87
N ASN A 157 -17.20 -3.76 -9.50
CA ASN A 157 -17.35 -4.63 -10.67
C ASN A 157 -17.45 -6.13 -10.28
N ASP A 158 -17.88 -6.41 -9.04
CA ASP A 158 -18.07 -7.77 -8.52
C ASP A 158 -16.83 -8.66 -8.70
N TYR A 159 -15.65 -8.09 -8.47
CA TYR A 159 -14.35 -8.77 -8.55
C TYR A 159 -14.02 -9.36 -9.93
N ASN A 160 -14.67 -8.89 -11.01
CA ASN A 160 -14.38 -9.32 -12.37
C ASN A 160 -13.17 -8.58 -12.98
N ASN A 161 -11.99 -8.85 -12.46
CA ASN A 161 -10.67 -8.41 -12.95
C ASN A 161 -10.05 -9.37 -14.00
N PHE A 162 -10.76 -10.44 -14.38
CA PHE A 162 -10.36 -11.32 -15.48
C PHE A 162 -10.62 -10.67 -16.86
N THR A 163 -11.79 -10.05 -17.01
CA THR A 163 -12.25 -9.51 -18.29
C THR A 163 -12.33 -7.99 -18.30
N ARG A 164 -12.45 -7.35 -17.13
CA ARG A 164 -12.61 -5.91 -17.00
C ARG A 164 -11.54 -5.36 -16.07
N ARG A 165 -10.64 -4.58 -16.64
CA ARG A 165 -9.62 -3.87 -15.87
C ARG A 165 -10.28 -2.73 -15.09
N ALA A 166 -10.12 -2.72 -13.77
CA ALA A 166 -10.69 -1.68 -12.91
C ALA A 166 -9.97 -0.33 -13.12
N TYR A 167 -10.72 0.77 -13.21
CA TYR A 167 -10.19 2.12 -13.36
C TYR A 167 -11.03 3.12 -12.59
N VAL A 168 -10.36 4.09 -11.96
CA VAL A 168 -11.04 5.23 -11.33
C VAL A 168 -11.53 6.18 -12.43
N SER A 169 -12.82 6.47 -12.44
CA SER A 169 -13.43 7.37 -13.43
C SER A 169 -12.88 8.80 -13.32
N LYS A 170 -12.96 9.59 -14.40
CA LYS A 170 -12.53 11.01 -14.38
C LYS A 170 -13.25 11.81 -13.29
N ALA A 171 -14.54 11.56 -13.08
CA ALA A 171 -15.32 12.21 -12.03
C ALA A 171 -14.80 11.87 -10.63
N LYS A 172 -14.58 10.59 -10.33
CA LYS A 172 -14.01 10.16 -9.03
C LYS A 172 -12.60 10.73 -8.81
N LYS A 173 -11.78 10.82 -9.87
CA LYS A 173 -10.47 11.47 -9.82
C LYS A 173 -10.57 12.94 -9.40
N LEU A 174 -11.46 13.70 -10.03
CA LEU A 174 -11.68 15.11 -9.70
C LEU A 174 -12.21 15.28 -8.27
N LEU A 175 -13.11 14.40 -7.82
CA LEU A 175 -13.63 14.43 -6.44
C LEU A 175 -12.58 14.06 -5.39
N ALA A 176 -11.56 13.26 -5.74
CA ALA A 176 -10.49 12.89 -4.83
C ALA A 176 -9.52 14.06 -4.54
N LEU A 177 -9.36 15.01 -5.47
CA LEU A 177 -8.38 16.10 -5.34
C LEU A 177 -8.67 17.06 -4.17
N PRO A 178 -9.91 17.54 -3.94
CA PRO A 178 -10.22 18.36 -2.76
C PRO A 178 -10.04 17.61 -1.43
N ILE A 179 -10.34 16.30 -1.41
CA ILE A 179 -10.14 15.46 -0.22
C ILE A 179 -8.64 15.32 0.07
N ALA A 180 -7.84 15.02 -0.96
CA ALA A 180 -6.39 14.95 -0.87
C ALA A 180 -5.79 16.27 -0.38
N TYR A 181 -6.28 17.39 -0.92
CA TYR A 181 -5.85 18.73 -0.52
C TYR A 181 -6.15 18.98 0.95
N THR A 182 -7.38 18.72 1.38
CA THR A 182 -7.80 18.87 2.79
C THR A 182 -6.93 18.04 3.73
N LYS A 183 -6.62 16.78 3.38
CA LYS A 183 -5.69 15.94 4.15
C LYS A 183 -4.26 16.47 4.15
N SER A 184 -3.79 17.08 3.06
CA SER A 184 -2.44 17.65 2.97
C SER A 184 -2.21 18.87 3.89
N LEU A 185 -3.29 19.55 4.28
CA LEU A 185 -3.24 20.68 5.22
C LEU A 185 -3.02 20.24 6.68
N ILE A 186 -3.22 18.95 6.99
CA ILE A 186 -2.92 18.41 8.32
C ILE A 186 -1.41 18.49 8.54
N ARG A 187 -1.02 19.21 9.57
CA ARG A 187 0.39 19.33 9.98
C ARG A 187 0.79 18.12 10.84
N PRO A 188 2.07 17.73 10.81
CA PRO A 188 2.62 16.79 11.78
C PRO A 188 2.21 17.21 13.19
N SER A 189 1.50 16.34 13.91
CA SER A 189 1.01 16.65 15.25
C SER A 189 2.19 16.82 16.22
N ARG A 190 2.23 17.97 16.91
CA ARG A 190 3.05 18.14 18.12
C ARG A 190 2.46 17.27 19.23
N THR A 191 2.90 16.03 19.36
CA THR A 191 2.73 15.33 20.64
C THR A 191 3.55 16.08 21.68
N SER A 192 2.85 16.77 22.59
CA SER A 192 3.42 17.47 23.74
C SER A 192 4.20 16.49 24.62
N SER A 193 5.52 16.43 24.44
CA SER A 193 6.44 15.80 25.39
C SER A 193 6.69 16.72 26.58
N TYR A 194 5.62 17.08 27.30
CA TYR A 194 5.72 17.76 28.60
C TYR A 194 4.73 17.13 29.58
N SER A 195 5.21 16.13 30.34
CA SER A 195 4.87 15.94 31.76
C SER A 195 5.46 14.62 32.29
N THR A 196 6.78 14.52 32.44
CA THR A 196 7.37 13.57 33.42
C THR A 196 8.73 14.03 33.94
N ARG A 197 8.88 15.33 34.26
CA ARG A 197 10.10 15.83 34.93
C ARG A 197 9.84 16.69 36.18
N ALA A 198 8.66 16.58 36.78
CA ALA A 198 8.35 17.23 38.05
C ALA A 198 7.79 16.21 39.06
N GLN A 199 8.61 15.22 39.45
CA GLN A 199 8.33 14.38 40.62
C GLN A 199 9.58 13.71 41.24
N LYS A 200 10.78 14.21 40.91
CA LYS A 200 12.05 13.71 41.45
C LYS A 200 12.91 14.82 42.06
N THR A 201 12.34 15.61 42.98
CA THR A 201 13.13 16.54 43.82
C THR A 201 12.64 16.72 45.26
N ASP A 202 11.65 15.95 45.76
CA ASP A 202 11.14 16.15 47.14
C ASP A 202 11.24 14.93 48.08
N SER A 203 12.05 13.91 47.76
CA SER A 203 12.22 12.74 48.66
C SER A 203 13.61 12.62 49.29
N LEU A 204 14.40 13.69 49.34
CA LEU A 204 15.75 13.68 49.91
C LEU A 204 15.95 14.80 50.95
N THR A 205 15.02 14.97 51.90
CA THR A 205 15.22 15.76 53.13
C THR A 205 14.26 15.31 54.25
N SER A 206 14.37 14.07 54.74
CA SER A 206 13.75 13.71 56.04
C SER A 206 14.37 12.47 56.72
N LYS A 207 15.70 12.36 56.75
CA LYS A 207 16.41 11.48 57.70
C LYS A 207 17.74 12.11 58.12
N VAL A 208 17.66 13.00 59.10
CA VAL A 208 18.69 13.25 60.11
C VAL A 208 17.96 13.38 61.44
#